data_AF-A0A7X8MN89-F1
#
_entry.id   AF-A0A7X8MN89-F1
#
_cell.length_a   1.000
_cell.length_b   1.000
_cell.length_c   1.000
_cell.angle_alpha   90.00
_cell.angle_beta   90.00
_cell.angle_gamma   90.00
#
_symmetry.space_group_name_H-M   'P 1'
#
loop_
_entity.id
_entity.type
_entity.pdbx_description
1 polymer ?
#
loop_
_entity_poly.entity_id
_entity_poly.type
_entity_poly.pdbx_seq_one_letter_code
_entity_poly.pdbx_strand_id
1 'polypeptide(L)'
;MTKLRLVDKPAGAGGTKYEQLQADKAKYAAQKIKFEQGIADIEKELDRAILDGKSTDNLHTKRRSLLDGIRRIELLTQDLDRLILLAEPEHIRTKIEALRNNMAKQAAQGSQEWEAYEAARKKYYAIEADYKGNAETRRAQMERWRGELLELEQRLSDLEAQHEAAN
;
A
#
# COMPACT_ATOMS: atom_id res chain seq x y z
N MET A 1 -9.55 -8.60 -3.28
CA MET A 1 -9.30 -7.14 -3.24
C MET A 1 -8.82 -6.76 -1.85
N THR A 2 -7.52 -6.73 -1.64
CA THR A 2 -6.92 -6.41 -0.34
C THR A 2 -6.89 -4.89 -0.19
N LYS A 3 -7.70 -4.35 0.74
CA LYS A 3 -7.67 -2.94 1.10
C LYS A 3 -6.26 -2.60 1.61
N LEU A 4 -5.51 -1.82 0.84
CA LEU A 4 -4.33 -1.09 1.31
C LEU A 4 -4.79 -0.25 2.51
N ARG A 5 -4.54 -0.74 3.72
CA ARG A 5 -4.74 0.03 4.93
C ARG A 5 -3.77 1.20 4.86
N LEU A 6 -4.31 2.41 4.97
CA LEU A 6 -3.52 3.61 5.16
C LEU A 6 -2.49 3.33 6.25
N VAL A 7 -1.23 3.55 5.89
CA VAL A 7 -0.08 3.49 6.79
C VAL A 7 -0.45 4.21 8.07
N ASP A 8 -0.44 3.47 9.18
CA ASP A 8 -0.67 3.99 10.51
C ASP A 8 0.22 5.21 10.72
N LYS A 9 -0.43 6.36 10.94
CA LYS A 9 0.24 7.60 11.31
C LYS A 9 1.06 7.32 12.58
N PRO A 10 2.40 7.40 12.55
CA PRO A 10 3.18 7.11 13.74
C PRO A 10 2.81 8.09 14.85
N ALA A 11 2.61 7.54 16.03
CA ALA A 11 2.23 8.25 17.25
C ALA A 11 3.34 9.23 17.66
N GLY A 12 2.99 10.52 17.67
CA GLY A 12 3.82 11.64 18.06
C GLY A 12 3.20 12.92 17.49
N ALA A 13 2.48 13.68 18.31
CA ALA A 13 1.65 14.80 17.86
C ALA A 13 2.42 16.03 17.31
N GLY A 14 3.72 15.91 17.04
CA GLY A 14 4.47 16.84 16.22
C GLY A 14 5.27 16.03 15.21
N GLY A 15 5.05 16.27 13.92
CA GLY A 15 5.87 15.68 12.86
C GLY A 15 7.36 15.98 13.03
N THR A 16 8.20 15.48 12.13
CA THR A 16 9.65 15.80 12.18
C THR A 16 9.87 17.32 12.18
N LYS A 17 11.04 17.80 12.64
CA LYS A 17 11.36 19.24 12.60
C LYS A 17 11.14 19.83 11.20
N TYR A 18 11.49 19.07 10.16
CA TYR A 18 11.20 19.41 8.77
C TYR A 18 9.70 19.60 8.50
N GLU A 19 8.85 18.67 8.94
CA GLU A 19 7.40 18.74 8.76
C GLU A 19 6.76 19.90 9.53
N GLN A 20 7.26 20.21 10.72
CA GLN A 20 6.83 21.37 11.50
C GLN A 20 7.16 22.68 10.79
N LEU A 21 8.40 22.83 10.30
CA LEU A 21 8.83 24.01 9.55
C LEU A 21 8.05 24.19 8.24
N GLN A 22 7.77 23.10 7.53
CA GLN A 22 6.91 23.13 6.33
C GLN A 22 5.48 23.56 6.66
N ALA A 23 4.92 23.09 7.78
CA ALA A 23 3.59 23.49 8.23
C ALA A 23 3.55 24.98 8.61
N ASP A 24 4.58 25.50 9.27
CA ASP A 24 4.66 26.92 9.61
C ASP A 24 4.84 27.79 8.36
N LYS A 25 5.67 27.37 7.39
CA LYS A 25 5.78 28.04 6.09
C LYS A 25 4.41 28.13 5.39
N ALA A 26 3.63 27.04 5.40
CA ALA A 26 2.28 27.03 4.82
C ALA A 26 1.32 28.00 5.54
N LYS A 27 1.39 28.12 6.87
CA LYS A 27 0.60 29.11 7.63
C LYS A 27 0.95 30.54 7.23
N TYR A 28 2.23 30.86 7.12
CA TYR A 28 2.69 32.19 6.70
C TYR A 28 2.29 32.52 5.27
N ALA A 29 2.38 31.55 4.35
CA ALA A 29 1.87 31.71 2.98
C ALA A 29 0.36 32.02 2.97
N ALA A 30 -0.44 31.29 3.75
CA ALA A 30 -1.87 31.56 3.88
C ALA A 30 -2.16 32.95 4.51
N GLN A 31 -1.33 33.38 5.46
CA GLN A 31 -1.45 34.72 6.05
C GLN A 31 -1.10 35.82 5.06
N LYS A 32 -0.08 35.61 4.21
CA LYS A 32 0.30 36.54 3.14
C LYS A 32 -0.88 36.79 2.20
N ILE A 33 -1.53 35.72 1.75
CA ILE A 33 -2.71 35.79 0.86
C ILE A 33 -3.81 36.64 1.50
N LYS A 34 -4.06 36.51 2.81
CA LYS A 34 -5.06 37.34 3.50
C LYS A 34 -4.69 38.83 3.50
N PHE A 35 -3.41 39.16 3.65
CA PHE A 35 -2.96 40.55 3.56
C PHE A 35 -3.04 41.10 2.13
N GLU A 36 -2.69 40.29 1.13
CA GLU A 36 -2.84 40.65 -0.29
C GLU A 36 -4.30 40.93 -0.66
N GLN A 37 -5.22 40.07 -0.19
CA GLN A 37 -6.67 40.29 -0.33
C GLN A 37 -7.11 41.58 0.38
N GLY A 38 -6.67 41.80 1.62
CA GLY A 38 -7.00 43.02 2.36
C GLY A 38 -6.48 44.30 1.69
N ILE A 39 -5.32 44.25 1.03
CA ILE A 39 -4.80 45.37 0.23
C ILE A 39 -5.71 45.62 -0.98
N ALA A 40 -6.09 44.57 -1.71
CA ALA A 40 -6.98 44.70 -2.87
C ALA A 40 -8.35 45.30 -2.49
N ASP A 41 -8.86 44.97 -1.31
CA ASP A 41 -10.11 45.55 -0.82
C ASP A 41 -9.94 47.02 -0.40
N ILE A 42 -8.83 47.37 0.27
CA ILE A 42 -8.51 48.77 0.58
C ILE A 42 -8.31 49.60 -0.68
N GLU A 43 -7.72 49.04 -1.74
CA GLU A 43 -7.54 49.73 -3.02
C GLU A 43 -8.89 50.09 -3.67
N LYS A 44 -9.86 49.17 -3.64
CA LYS A 44 -11.23 49.48 -4.08
C LYS A 44 -11.91 50.55 -3.22
N GLU A 45 -11.69 50.53 -1.91
CA GLU A 45 -12.22 51.56 -1.00
C GLU A 45 -11.58 52.92 -1.24
N LEU A 46 -10.27 52.95 -1.53
CA LEU A 46 -9.54 54.17 -1.88
C LEU A 46 -10.11 54.78 -3.16
N ASP A 47 -10.30 54.00 -4.22
CA ASP A 47 -10.86 54.48 -5.48
C ASP A 47 -12.24 55.12 -5.27
N ARG A 48 -13.11 54.47 -4.47
CA ARG A 48 -14.43 55.01 -4.13
C ARG A 48 -14.34 56.28 -3.29
N ALA A 49 -13.48 56.33 -2.28
CA ALA A 49 -13.31 57.51 -1.43
C ALA A 49 -12.80 58.72 -2.23
N ILE A 50 -11.91 58.49 -3.20
CA ILE A 50 -11.42 59.52 -4.12
C ILE A 50 -12.57 60.06 -4.98
N LEU A 51 -13.37 59.17 -5.59
CA LEU A 51 -14.54 59.57 -6.40
C LEU A 51 -15.58 60.35 -5.57
N ASP A 52 -15.78 59.95 -4.31
CA ASP A 52 -16.73 60.58 -3.38
C ASP A 52 -16.17 61.86 -2.71
N GLY A 53 -14.91 62.24 -2.97
CA GLY A 53 -14.27 63.40 -2.32
C GLY A 53 -14.06 63.25 -0.81
N LYS A 54 -13.99 62.01 -0.30
CA LYS A 54 -13.76 61.70 1.13
C LYS A 54 -12.27 61.61 1.45
N SER A 55 -11.90 61.82 2.71
CA SER A 55 -10.50 61.63 3.17
C SER A 55 -10.05 60.17 3.00
N THR A 56 -8.82 60.00 2.50
CA THR A 56 -8.19 58.69 2.24
C THR A 56 -7.09 58.34 3.24
N ASP A 57 -6.77 59.20 4.20
CA ASP A 57 -5.60 59.08 5.09
C ASP A 57 -5.61 57.77 5.89
N ASN A 58 -6.78 57.40 6.43
CA ASN A 58 -6.97 56.16 7.17
C ASN A 58 -6.78 54.92 6.28
N LEU A 59 -7.23 54.99 5.02
CA LEU A 59 -7.11 53.88 4.08
C LEU A 59 -5.65 53.71 3.63
N HIS A 60 -4.92 54.79 3.37
CA HIS A 60 -3.49 54.74 3.09
C HIS A 60 -2.68 54.19 4.27
N THR A 61 -3.05 54.57 5.50
CA THR A 61 -2.42 54.05 6.72
C THR A 61 -2.65 52.55 6.88
N LYS A 62 -3.89 52.06 6.69
CA LYS A 62 -4.20 50.64 6.71
C LYS A 62 -3.45 49.87 5.62
N ARG A 63 -3.43 50.38 4.38
CA ARG A 63 -2.69 49.77 3.26
C ARG A 63 -1.20 49.63 3.57
N ARG A 64 -0.58 50.67 4.14
CA ARG A 64 0.84 50.64 4.53
C ARG A 64 1.10 49.58 5.61
N SER A 65 0.24 49.50 6.62
CA SER A 65 0.34 48.47 7.66
C SER A 65 0.28 47.04 7.10
N LEU A 66 -0.62 46.78 6.15
CA LEU A 66 -0.70 45.47 5.48
C LEU A 66 0.54 45.17 4.62
N LEU A 67 1.05 46.16 3.88
CA LEU A 67 2.29 46.02 3.10
C LEU A 67 3.50 45.70 3.99
N ASP A 68 3.62 46.35 5.15
CA ASP A 68 4.67 46.04 6.12
C ASP A 68 4.48 44.66 6.74
N GLY A 69 3.23 44.23 6.95
CA GLY A 69 2.89 42.86 7.33
C GLY A 69 3.36 41.83 6.30
N ILE A 70 3.12 42.07 5.01
CA ILE A 70 3.59 41.21 3.92
C ILE A 70 5.12 41.11 3.92
N ARG A 71 5.83 42.23 4.02
CA ARG A 71 7.31 42.24 4.06
C ARG A 71 7.85 41.41 5.23
N ARG A 72 7.24 41.51 6.41
CA ARG A 72 7.63 40.68 7.57
C ARG A 72 7.42 39.19 7.31
N ILE A 73 6.30 38.83 6.69
CA ILE A 73 6.01 37.44 6.31
C ILE A 73 7.02 36.92 5.31
N GLU A 74 7.42 37.73 4.33
CA GLU A 74 8.42 37.35 3.33
C GLU A 74 9.79 37.07 3.96
N LEU A 75 10.24 37.91 4.90
CA LEU A 75 11.46 37.69 5.67
C LEU A 75 11.40 36.39 6.49
N LEU A 76 10.30 36.17 7.23
CA LEU A 76 10.10 34.95 8.01
C LEU A 76 10.08 33.70 7.12
N THR A 77 9.50 33.79 5.92
CA THR A 77 9.45 32.69 4.96
C THR A 77 10.84 32.35 4.42
N GLN A 78 11.69 33.35 4.17
CA GLN A 78 13.08 33.13 3.76
C GLN A 78 13.91 32.44 4.84
N ASP A 79 13.72 32.81 6.11
CA ASP A 79 14.40 32.14 7.22
C ASP A 79 13.90 30.71 7.41
N LEU A 80 12.58 30.49 7.26
CA LEU A 80 12.02 29.14 7.24
C LEU A 80 12.58 28.28 6.11
N ASP A 81 12.78 28.85 4.92
CA ASP A 81 13.38 28.12 3.79
C ASP A 81 14.78 27.60 4.12
N ARG A 82 15.61 28.44 4.76
CA ARG A 82 16.94 28.02 5.24
C ARG A 82 16.84 26.91 6.29
N LEU A 83 15.92 27.04 7.24
CA LEU A 83 15.74 26.05 8.30
C LEU A 83 15.20 24.71 7.76
N ILE A 84 14.33 24.74 6.75
CA ILE A 84 13.80 23.56 6.07
C ILE A 84 14.95 22.81 5.39
N LEU A 85 15.78 23.51 4.61
CA LEU A 85 16.95 22.92 3.95
C LEU A 85 17.91 22.25 4.95
N LEU A 86 18.09 22.85 6.12
CA LEU A 86 18.94 22.28 7.19
C LEU A 86 18.29 21.06 7.88
N ALA A 87 16.96 21.01 7.97
CA ALA A 87 16.23 19.93 8.62
C ALA A 87 15.92 18.74 7.69
N GLU A 88 15.95 18.95 6.37
CA GLU A 88 15.60 17.96 5.36
C GLU A 88 16.46 16.69 5.37
N PRO A 89 17.80 16.75 5.51
CA PRO A 89 18.63 15.55 5.48
C PRO A 89 18.26 14.54 6.57
N GLU A 90 17.97 15.03 7.78
CA GLU A 90 17.60 14.18 8.91
C GLU A 90 16.23 13.53 8.70
N HIS A 91 15.28 14.29 8.15
CA HIS A 91 13.98 13.76 7.76
C HIS A 91 14.10 12.64 6.72
N ILE A 92 14.98 12.81 5.74
CA ILE A 92 15.24 11.81 4.71
C ILE A 92 15.88 10.56 5.32
N ARG A 93 16.86 10.69 6.22
CA ARG A 93 17.48 9.54 6.91
C ARG A 93 16.44 8.70 7.65
N THR A 94 15.59 9.34 8.46
CA THR A 94 14.51 8.65 9.18
C THR A 94 13.56 7.90 8.23
N LYS A 95 13.21 8.51 7.09
CA LYS A 95 12.38 7.85 6.06
C LYS A 95 13.08 6.65 5.42
N ILE A 96 14.37 6.77 5.10
CA ILE A 96 15.17 5.66 4.53
C ILE A 96 15.22 4.50 5.51
N GLU A 97 15.46 4.75 6.80
CA GLU A 97 15.48 3.72 7.83
C GLU A 97 14.13 3.03 8.00
N ALA A 98 13.04 3.79 8.03
CA ALA A 98 11.69 3.23 8.07
C ALA A 98 11.41 2.32 6.86
N LEU A 99 11.80 2.74 5.65
CA LEU A 99 11.65 1.94 4.44
C LEU A 99 12.51 0.67 4.47
N ARG A 100 13.77 0.76 4.91
CA ARG A 100 14.65 -0.40 5.09
C ARG A 100 14.05 -1.42 6.05
N ASN A 101 13.50 -0.96 7.18
CA ASN A 101 12.84 -1.82 8.14
C ASN A 101 11.59 -2.51 7.56
N ASN A 102 10.79 -1.78 6.77
CA ASN A 102 9.62 -2.35 6.10
C ASN A 102 10.02 -3.40 5.05
N MET A 103 11.03 -3.12 4.22
CA MET A 103 11.56 -4.09 3.25
C MET A 103 12.08 -5.35 3.96
N ALA A 104 12.82 -5.20 5.05
CA ALA A 104 13.33 -6.34 5.82
C ALA A 104 12.20 -7.19 6.40
N LYS A 105 11.15 -6.57 6.96
CA LYS A 105 9.96 -7.29 7.45
C LYS A 105 9.25 -8.05 6.34
N GLN A 106 9.07 -7.43 5.18
CA GLN A 106 8.38 -8.06 4.05
C GLN A 106 9.20 -9.22 3.47
N ALA A 107 10.52 -9.07 3.39
CA ALA A 107 11.42 -10.16 2.98
C ALA A 107 11.36 -11.34 3.96
N ALA A 108 11.38 -11.07 5.27
CA ALA A 108 11.26 -12.10 6.29
C ALA A 108 9.91 -12.85 6.20
N GLN A 109 8.81 -12.11 6.01
CA GLN A 109 7.49 -12.71 5.78
C GLN A 109 7.46 -13.57 4.51
N GLY A 110 7.98 -13.06 3.40
CA GLY A 110 8.05 -13.82 2.14
C GLY A 110 8.88 -15.11 2.26
N SER A 111 9.98 -15.09 3.02
CA SER A 111 10.78 -16.28 3.31
C SER A 111 9.98 -17.33 4.09
N GLN A 112 9.28 -16.90 5.14
CA GLN A 112 8.45 -17.81 5.96
C GLN A 112 7.29 -18.40 5.15
N GLU A 113 6.62 -17.58 4.34
CA GLU A 113 5.54 -18.04 3.45
C GLU A 113 6.06 -19.03 2.41
N TRP A 114 7.24 -18.78 1.84
CA TRP A 114 7.87 -19.68 0.89
C TRP A 114 8.25 -21.03 1.52
N GLU A 115 8.84 -21.03 2.71
CA GLU A 115 9.16 -22.25 3.45
C GLU A 115 7.92 -23.09 3.75
N ALA A 116 6.84 -22.44 4.18
CA ALA A 116 5.55 -23.11 4.43
C ALA A 116 4.96 -23.70 3.14
N TYR A 117 4.99 -22.94 2.04
CA TYR A 117 4.55 -23.40 0.72
C TYR A 117 5.35 -24.62 0.24
N GLU A 118 6.67 -24.55 0.31
CA GLU A 118 7.55 -25.62 -0.17
C GLU A 118 7.38 -26.90 0.67
N ALA A 119 7.18 -26.76 1.98
CA ALA A 119 6.85 -27.89 2.85
C ALA A 119 5.50 -28.53 2.49
N ALA A 120 4.47 -27.73 2.19
CA ALA A 120 3.17 -28.24 1.75
C ALA A 120 3.25 -28.92 0.38
N ARG A 121 4.02 -28.33 -0.55
CA ARG A 121 4.25 -28.85 -1.90
C ARG A 121 4.91 -30.23 -1.86
N LYS A 122 5.92 -30.43 -1.00
CA LYS A 122 6.57 -31.75 -0.80
C LYS A 122 5.58 -32.81 -0.31
N LYS A 123 4.71 -32.46 0.66
CA LYS A 123 3.66 -33.36 1.14
C LYS A 123 2.68 -33.74 0.03
N TYR A 124 2.28 -32.77 -0.80
CA TYR A 124 1.38 -33.02 -1.93
C TYR A 124 1.99 -34.04 -2.92
N TYR A 125 3.24 -33.84 -3.34
CA TYR A 125 3.88 -34.78 -4.27
C TYR A 125 4.08 -36.18 -3.68
N ALA A 126 4.35 -36.30 -2.38
CA ALA A 126 4.40 -37.60 -1.72
C ALA A 126 3.05 -38.33 -1.79
N ILE A 127 1.95 -37.62 -1.49
CA ILE A 127 0.59 -38.16 -1.61
C ILE A 127 0.26 -38.55 -3.05
N GLU A 128 0.64 -37.72 -4.03
CA GLU A 128 0.39 -37.99 -5.44
C GLU A 128 1.15 -39.25 -5.91
N ALA A 129 2.41 -39.41 -5.48
CA ALA A 129 3.22 -40.59 -5.79
C ALA A 129 2.60 -41.87 -5.20
N ASP A 130 2.20 -41.83 -3.92
CA ASP A 130 1.54 -42.95 -3.25
C ASP A 130 0.22 -43.34 -3.94
N TYR A 131 -0.58 -42.34 -4.34
CA TYR A 131 -1.82 -42.58 -5.07
C TYR A 131 -1.57 -43.29 -6.40
N LYS A 132 -0.60 -42.80 -7.19
CA LYS A 132 -0.26 -43.38 -8.51
C LYS A 132 0.26 -44.81 -8.36
N GLY A 133 1.21 -45.05 -7.46
CA GLY A 133 1.75 -46.39 -7.22
C GLY A 133 0.68 -47.39 -6.76
N ASN A 134 -0.22 -46.97 -5.86
CA ASN A 134 -1.34 -47.79 -5.43
C ASN A 134 -2.40 -47.99 -6.53
N ALA A 135 -2.60 -47.01 -7.42
CA ALA A 135 -3.50 -47.14 -8.56
C ALA A 135 -2.96 -48.16 -9.58
N GLU A 136 -1.66 -48.12 -9.87
CA GLU A 136 -1.00 -49.10 -10.75
C GLU A 136 -1.08 -50.52 -10.17
N THR A 137 -0.80 -50.67 -8.88
CA THR A 137 -0.90 -51.97 -8.19
C THR A 137 -2.33 -52.51 -8.23
N ARG A 138 -3.34 -51.68 -7.93
CA ARG A 138 -4.75 -52.06 -8.02
C ARG A 138 -5.15 -52.44 -9.45
N ARG A 139 -4.66 -51.72 -10.46
CA ARG A 139 -4.93 -52.03 -11.86
C ARG A 139 -4.37 -53.40 -12.24
N ALA A 140 -3.11 -53.68 -11.90
CA ALA A 140 -2.48 -54.97 -12.17
C ALA A 140 -3.22 -56.12 -11.48
N GLN A 141 -3.67 -55.92 -10.24
CA GLN A 141 -4.44 -56.91 -9.51
C GLN A 141 -5.82 -57.17 -10.15
N MET A 142 -6.52 -56.12 -10.58
CA MET A 142 -7.80 -56.25 -11.30
C MET A 142 -7.63 -56.98 -12.64
N GLU A 143 -6.55 -56.72 -13.37
CA GLU A 143 -6.23 -57.42 -14.63
C GLU A 143 -5.98 -58.91 -14.37
N ARG A 144 -5.26 -59.26 -13.29
CA ARG A 144 -5.07 -60.65 -12.87
C ARG A 144 -6.38 -61.35 -12.54
N TRP A 145 -7.22 -60.75 -11.69
CA TRP A 145 -8.53 -61.33 -11.35
C TRP A 145 -9.45 -61.48 -12.55
N ARG A 146 -9.38 -60.57 -13.54
CA ARG A 146 -10.11 -60.73 -14.81
C ARG A 146 -9.65 -61.94 -15.59
N GLY A 147 -8.35 -62.22 -15.63
CA GLY A 147 -7.81 -63.44 -16.25
C GLY A 147 -8.31 -64.70 -15.56
N GLU A 148 -8.17 -64.77 -14.22
CA GLU A 148 -8.64 -65.90 -13.41
C GLU A 148 -10.16 -66.14 -13.59
N LEU A 149 -10.96 -65.08 -13.63
CA LEU A 149 -12.40 -65.18 -13.88
C LEU A 149 -12.71 -65.79 -15.24
N LEU A 150 -12.04 -65.32 -16.29
CA LEU A 150 -12.28 -65.76 -17.67
C LEU A 150 -11.89 -67.24 -17.87
N GLU A 151 -10.80 -67.69 -17.23
CA GLU A 151 -10.42 -69.11 -17.20
C GLU A 151 -11.48 -69.98 -16.50
N LEU A 152 -12.01 -69.52 -15.36
CA LEU A 152 -13.07 -70.23 -14.64
C LEU A 152 -14.38 -70.26 -15.42
N GLU A 153 -14.77 -69.15 -16.06
CA GLU A 153 -15.97 -69.08 -16.91
C GLU A 153 -15.88 -70.04 -18.10
N GLN A 154 -14.72 -70.11 -18.77
CA GLN A 154 -14.50 -71.06 -19.86
C GLN A 154 -14.58 -72.50 -19.36
N ARG A 155 -13.93 -72.80 -18.22
CA ARG A 155 -13.94 -74.14 -17.64
C ARG A 155 -15.34 -74.58 -17.22
N LEU A 156 -16.13 -73.66 -16.66
CA LEU A 156 -17.52 -73.91 -16.32
C LEU A 156 -18.34 -74.24 -17.57
N SER A 157 -18.21 -73.43 -18.62
CA SER A 157 -18.92 -73.66 -19.89
C SER A 157 -18.58 -75.01 -20.52
N ASP A 158 -17.30 -75.42 -20.52
CA ASP A 158 -16.89 -76.72 -21.03
C ASP A 158 -17.52 -77.88 -20.23
N LEU A 159 -17.58 -77.76 -18.90
CA LEU A 159 -18.17 -78.76 -18.02
C LEU A 159 -19.69 -78.84 -18.19
N GLU A 160 -20.37 -77.70 -18.34
CA GLU A 160 -21.80 -77.64 -18.61
C GLU A 160 -22.12 -78.30 -19.96
N ALA A 161 -21.36 -78.01 -21.01
CA ALA A 161 -21.51 -78.66 -22.32
C ALA A 161 -21.27 -80.18 -22.27
N GLN A 162 -20.28 -80.63 -21.49
CA GLN A 162 -20.03 -82.06 -21.26
C GLN A 162 -21.19 -82.74 -20.53
N HIS A 163 -21.77 -82.07 -19.54
CA HIS A 163 -22.90 -82.58 -18.79
C HIS A 163 -24.19 -82.64 -19.64
N GLU A 164 -24.41 -81.66 -20.52
CA GLU A 164 -25.52 -81.70 -21.49
C GLU A 164 -25.35 -82.83 -22.52
N ALA A 165 -24.14 -83.09 -23.00
CA ALA A 165 -23.88 -84.17 -23.95
C ALA A 165 -23.94 -85.59 -23.34
N ALA A 166 -23.88 -85.71 -22.01
CA ALA A 166 -23.94 -86.97 -21.28
C ALA A 166 -25.35 -87.37 -20.81
N ASN A 167 -26.34 -86.47 -20.97
CA ASN A 167 -27.76 -86.73 -20.73
C ASN A 167 -28.52 -86.89 -22.05
#